data_AF-A0A6A4LAJ9-F1
#
_entry.id   AF-A0A6A4LAJ9-F1
#
_cell.length_a   1.000
_cell.length_b   1.000
_cell.length_c   1.000
_cell.angle_alpha   90.00
_cell.angle_beta   90.00
_cell.angle_gamma   90.00
#
_symmetry.space_group_name_H-M   'P 1'
#
loop_
_entity.id
_entity.type
_entity.pdbx_description
1 polymer ?
#
loop_
_entity_poly.entity_id
_entity_poly.type
_entity_poly.pdbx_seq_one_letter_code
_entity_poly.pdbx_strand_id
1 'polypeptide(L)'
;MIGSALSYVALRLLGKGPYDGENTEMERAQKWILDHGGATAIPSWGKTYLSVLGVYEWSGCNPLTPEFWLFPSFSPTIQSFGSQLWDCALMTQAIMASNLTDEYGDTLKRAQFFIKESQIKENPAGDFKKMYRHFSKGAWTFSDQDQGWAVSDCTSEAMKCLLLLSQMPPDVAGEKVDVERLYEAVDILLTYIVLKVVVLLFGNQQFHSHILK
;
A
#
# COMPACT_ATOMS: atom_id res chain seq x y z
N MET A 1 -22.96 -0.33 4.21
CA MET A 1 -23.52 -1.52 3.51
C MET A 1 -22.65 -2.76 3.67
N ILE A 2 -21.44 -2.84 3.07
CA ILE A 2 -20.59 -4.05 3.12
C ILE A 2 -20.28 -4.56 4.53
N GLY A 3 -19.85 -3.69 5.44
CA GLY A 3 -19.55 -4.07 6.83
C GLY A 3 -20.76 -4.65 7.54
N SER A 4 -21.89 -3.95 7.54
CA SER A 4 -23.13 -4.40 8.17
C SER A 4 -23.63 -5.74 7.61
N ALA A 5 -23.62 -5.92 6.29
CA ALA A 5 -24.09 -7.14 5.64
C ALA A 5 -23.17 -8.34 5.92
N LEU A 6 -21.84 -8.18 5.82
CA LEU A 6 -20.89 -9.26 6.08
C LEU A 6 -20.79 -9.59 7.56
N SER A 7 -20.89 -8.61 8.47
CA SER A 7 -20.95 -8.87 9.92
C SER A 7 -22.24 -9.60 10.31
N TYR A 8 -23.39 -9.26 9.72
CA TYR A 8 -24.63 -10.01 9.91
C TYR A 8 -24.47 -11.46 9.45
N VAL A 9 -23.93 -11.69 8.25
CA VAL A 9 -23.65 -13.04 7.72
C VAL A 9 -22.67 -13.81 8.62
N ALA A 10 -21.59 -13.18 9.08
CA ALA A 10 -20.63 -13.81 9.98
C ALA A 10 -21.31 -14.26 11.29
N LEU A 11 -22.16 -13.43 11.89
CA LEU A 11 -22.91 -13.80 13.09
C LEU A 11 -23.89 -14.96 12.84
N ARG A 12 -24.54 -15.00 11.67
CA ARG A 12 -25.39 -16.12 11.25
C ARG A 12 -24.60 -17.42 11.09
N LEU A 13 -23.39 -17.35 10.54
CA LEU A 13 -22.49 -18.50 10.41
C LEU A 13 -21.95 -18.99 11.76
N LEU A 14 -21.77 -18.08 12.72
CA LEU A 14 -21.40 -18.39 14.11
C LEU A 14 -22.57 -18.97 14.94
N GLY A 15 -23.73 -19.20 14.33
CA GLY A 15 -24.88 -19.84 14.97
C GLY A 15 -25.86 -18.89 15.65
N LYS A 16 -25.68 -17.56 15.51
CA LYS A 16 -26.67 -16.60 16.00
C LYS A 16 -27.94 -16.64 15.14
N GLY A 17 -29.11 -16.73 15.75
CA GLY A 17 -30.36 -16.79 15.03
C GLY A 17 -30.76 -15.42 14.46
N PRO A 18 -31.66 -15.39 13.46
CA PRO A 18 -32.24 -14.13 12.99
C PRO A 18 -33.21 -13.50 14.00
N TYR A 19 -33.85 -14.33 14.83
CA TYR A 19 -34.90 -13.95 15.76
C TYR A 19 -34.63 -14.63 17.11
N ASP A 20 -33.81 -13.98 17.93
CA ASP A 20 -33.42 -14.48 19.26
C ASP A 20 -34.24 -13.79 20.40
N GLY A 21 -35.40 -13.18 20.05
CA GLY A 21 -36.26 -12.40 20.95
C GLY A 21 -36.53 -10.99 20.40
N GLU A 22 -37.46 -10.24 21.02
CA GLU A 22 -37.79 -8.88 20.60
C GLU A 22 -36.58 -7.92 20.78
N ASN A 23 -36.25 -7.16 19.73
CA ASN A 23 -35.33 -6.01 19.76
C ASN A 23 -33.84 -6.38 19.81
N THR A 24 -33.44 -7.47 19.15
CA THR A 24 -32.04 -7.90 19.09
C THR A 24 -31.23 -7.14 18.02
N GLU A 25 -29.91 -7.05 18.23
CA GLU A 25 -28.99 -6.44 17.26
C GLU A 25 -29.04 -7.11 15.86
N MET A 26 -29.46 -8.39 15.79
CA MET A 26 -29.64 -9.10 14.51
C MET A 26 -30.84 -8.56 13.73
N GLU A 27 -31.97 -8.33 14.39
CA GLU A 27 -33.16 -7.75 13.77
C GLU A 27 -32.90 -6.31 13.29
N ARG A 28 -32.19 -5.52 14.10
CA ARG A 28 -31.79 -4.15 13.74
C ARG A 28 -30.86 -4.13 12.53
N ALA A 29 -29.84 -4.99 12.53
CA ALA A 29 -28.91 -5.12 11.41
C ALA A 29 -29.65 -5.58 10.14
N GLN A 30 -30.52 -6.58 10.24
CA GLN A 30 -31.32 -7.07 9.12
C GLN A 30 -32.22 -5.97 8.55
N LYS A 31 -32.97 -5.27 9.41
CA LYS A 31 -33.83 -4.17 9.02
C LYS A 31 -33.05 -3.07 8.32
N TRP A 32 -31.92 -2.66 8.90
CA TRP A 32 -31.05 -1.65 8.29
C TRP A 32 -30.55 -2.10 6.90
N ILE A 33 -30.13 -3.36 6.75
CA ILE A 33 -29.69 -3.90 5.46
C ILE A 33 -30.84 -3.84 4.43
N LEU A 34 -32.04 -4.29 4.80
CA LEU A 34 -33.21 -4.29 3.91
C LEU A 34 -33.62 -2.86 3.50
N ASP A 35 -33.66 -1.93 4.45
CA ASP A 35 -34.02 -0.53 4.21
C ASP A 35 -33.02 0.18 3.27
N HIS A 36 -31.80 -0.34 3.13
CA HIS A 36 -30.76 0.23 2.26
C HIS A 36 -30.55 -0.56 0.95
N GLY A 37 -31.55 -1.33 0.52
CA GLY A 37 -31.53 -2.05 -0.77
C GLY A 37 -31.07 -3.50 -0.66
N GLY A 38 -30.93 -4.03 0.56
CA GLY A 38 -30.63 -5.44 0.79
C GLY A 38 -29.23 -5.87 0.32
N ALA A 39 -29.04 -7.18 0.22
CA ALA A 39 -27.77 -7.77 -0.22
C ALA A 39 -27.43 -7.46 -1.69
N THR A 40 -28.40 -7.09 -2.53
CA THR A 40 -28.17 -6.73 -3.94
C THR A 40 -27.44 -5.40 -4.11
N ALA A 41 -27.56 -4.49 -3.14
CA ALA A 41 -26.86 -3.21 -3.10
C ALA A 41 -25.45 -3.30 -2.47
N ILE A 42 -24.97 -4.48 -2.10
CA ILE A 42 -23.62 -4.64 -1.52
C ILE A 42 -22.52 -4.36 -2.58
N PRO A 43 -21.40 -3.71 -2.22
CA PRO A 43 -20.25 -3.52 -3.12
C PRO A 43 -19.68 -4.84 -3.69
N SER A 44 -18.94 -4.74 -4.81
CA SER A 44 -18.43 -5.89 -5.58
C SER A 44 -17.74 -6.97 -4.73
N TRP A 45 -16.85 -6.58 -3.82
CA TRP A 45 -16.18 -7.50 -2.90
C TRP A 45 -17.17 -8.27 -2.02
N GLY A 46 -18.21 -7.59 -1.51
CA GLY A 46 -19.27 -8.23 -0.74
C GLY A 46 -20.07 -9.24 -1.57
N LYS A 47 -20.37 -8.93 -2.84
CA LYS A 47 -21.05 -9.86 -3.75
C LYS A 47 -20.23 -11.13 -3.96
N THR A 48 -18.92 -10.99 -4.17
CA THR A 48 -18.01 -12.13 -4.28
C THR A 48 -18.06 -13.03 -3.04
N TYR A 49 -17.98 -12.46 -1.83
CA TYR A 49 -18.08 -13.26 -0.60
C TYR A 49 -19.43 -13.99 -0.46
N LEU A 50 -20.54 -13.32 -0.78
CA LEU A 50 -21.87 -13.93 -0.74
C LEU A 50 -22.06 -15.02 -1.80
N SER A 51 -21.45 -14.86 -2.98
CA SER A 51 -21.48 -15.88 -4.04
C SER A 51 -20.64 -17.11 -3.71
N VAL A 52 -19.49 -16.93 -3.07
CA VAL A 52 -18.70 -18.06 -2.53
C VAL A 52 -19.50 -18.82 -1.48
N LEU A 53 -20.29 -18.11 -0.65
CA LEU A 53 -21.18 -18.72 0.33
C LEU A 53 -22.44 -19.36 -0.29
N GLY A 54 -22.70 -19.15 -1.59
CA GLY A 54 -23.85 -19.69 -2.29
C GLY A 54 -25.17 -18.95 -2.02
N VAL A 55 -25.12 -17.75 -1.43
CA VAL A 55 -26.31 -16.94 -1.10
C VAL A 55 -26.50 -15.73 -2.03
N TYR A 56 -25.68 -15.63 -3.09
CA TYR A 56 -25.78 -14.62 -4.13
C TYR A 56 -25.32 -15.20 -5.48
N GLU A 57 -26.08 -14.95 -6.54
CA GLU A 57 -25.78 -15.52 -7.87
C GLU A 57 -24.49 -14.93 -8.47
N TRP A 58 -23.58 -15.78 -8.96
CA TRP A 58 -22.32 -15.33 -9.58
C TRP A 58 -22.54 -14.40 -10.79
N SER A 59 -23.65 -14.56 -11.52
CA SER A 59 -24.02 -13.68 -12.64
C SER A 59 -24.32 -12.24 -12.20
N GLY A 60 -24.55 -12.01 -10.91
CA GLY A 60 -24.72 -10.67 -10.32
C GLY A 60 -23.42 -9.98 -9.92
N CYS A 61 -22.26 -10.65 -10.07
CA CYS A 61 -20.94 -10.09 -9.86
C CYS A 61 -20.38 -9.55 -11.19
N ASN A 62 -19.77 -8.36 -11.16
CA ASN A 62 -19.00 -7.90 -12.32
C ASN A 62 -17.85 -8.89 -12.56
N PRO A 63 -17.64 -9.37 -13.79
CA PRO A 63 -16.57 -10.30 -14.08
C PRO A 63 -15.22 -9.65 -13.77
N LEU A 64 -14.44 -10.30 -12.90
CA LEU A 64 -13.00 -10.06 -12.81
C LEU A 64 -12.37 -10.83 -13.96
N THR A 65 -12.30 -10.22 -15.14
CA THR A 65 -11.86 -10.89 -16.38
C THR A 65 -10.44 -11.43 -16.23
N PRO A 66 -10.23 -12.75 -16.07
CA PRO A 66 -8.88 -13.33 -15.97
C PRO A 66 -8.04 -13.05 -17.22
N GLU A 67 -8.65 -12.65 -18.32
CA GLU A 67 -8.01 -12.18 -19.54
C GLU A 67 -7.15 -10.92 -19.32
N PHE A 68 -7.35 -10.17 -18.21
CA PHE A 68 -6.42 -9.12 -17.79
C PHE A 68 -4.97 -9.64 -17.66
N TRP A 69 -4.78 -10.91 -17.27
CA TRP A 69 -3.46 -11.54 -17.19
C TRP A 69 -2.84 -11.82 -18.56
N LEU A 70 -3.65 -11.81 -19.62
CA LEU A 70 -3.22 -11.98 -21.00
C LEU A 70 -2.91 -10.64 -21.68
N PHE A 71 -3.18 -9.52 -21.01
CA PHE A 71 -2.83 -8.24 -21.59
C PHE A 71 -1.33 -8.09 -21.76
N PRO A 72 -0.90 -7.35 -22.79
CA PRO A 72 0.48 -6.93 -22.92
C PRO A 72 0.97 -6.30 -21.62
N SER A 73 2.22 -6.58 -21.30
CA SER A 73 2.93 -6.18 -20.08
C SER A 73 2.87 -4.70 -19.72
N PHE A 74 2.55 -3.82 -20.68
CA PHE A 74 2.42 -2.38 -20.46
C PHE A 74 1.05 -1.96 -19.87
N SER A 75 0.11 -2.88 -19.68
CA SER A 75 -1.23 -2.57 -19.19
C SER A 75 -1.24 -2.28 -17.66
N PRO A 76 -1.84 -1.18 -17.18
CA PRO A 76 -1.74 -0.77 -15.78
C PRO A 76 -2.75 -1.48 -14.87
N THR A 77 -2.29 -2.33 -13.95
CA THR A 77 -3.08 -2.85 -12.81
C THR A 77 -2.31 -2.67 -11.50
N ILE A 78 -2.90 -2.01 -10.49
CA ILE A 78 -2.26 -1.65 -9.22
C ILE A 78 -3.01 -2.31 -8.05
N GLN A 79 -2.28 -2.88 -7.09
CA GLN A 79 -2.78 -3.24 -5.76
C GLN A 79 -2.07 -2.37 -4.71
N SER A 80 -2.81 -1.86 -3.72
CA SER A 80 -2.25 -1.07 -2.62
C SER A 80 -2.50 -1.74 -1.27
N PHE A 81 -1.48 -1.67 -0.40
CA PHE A 81 -1.47 -2.15 0.97
C PHE A 81 -0.88 -1.03 1.84
N GLY A 82 -1.70 -0.36 2.67
CA GLY A 82 -1.26 0.64 3.68
C GLY A 82 -0.52 1.88 3.14
N SER A 83 -0.11 2.82 4.01
CA SER A 83 0.63 4.07 3.70
C SER A 83 1.73 4.42 4.72
N GLN A 84 2.18 3.43 5.50
CA GLN A 84 2.97 3.63 6.73
C GLN A 84 4.26 4.40 6.50
N LEU A 85 5.05 4.04 5.47
CA LEU A 85 6.28 4.77 5.16
C LEU A 85 5.99 6.18 4.68
N TRP A 86 5.03 6.34 3.77
CA TRP A 86 4.68 7.66 3.24
C TRP A 86 4.30 8.62 4.36
N ASP A 87 3.41 8.20 5.26
CA ASP A 87 2.96 9.01 6.39
C ASP A 87 4.11 9.29 7.38
N CYS A 88 4.95 8.27 7.67
CA CYS A 88 6.10 8.42 8.55
C CYS A 88 7.13 9.42 8.00
N ALA A 89 7.45 9.35 6.71
CA ALA A 89 8.39 10.25 6.06
C ALA A 89 7.88 11.69 6.06
N LEU A 90 6.61 11.93 5.69
CA LEU A 90 6.04 13.27 5.67
C LEU A 90 5.90 13.87 7.07
N MET A 91 5.49 13.06 8.06
CA MET A 91 5.38 13.52 9.45
C MET A 91 6.75 13.88 10.03
N THR A 92 7.78 13.09 9.73
CA THR A 92 9.16 13.38 10.13
C THR A 92 9.61 14.74 9.57
N GLN A 93 9.34 15.01 8.30
CA GLN A 93 9.65 16.32 7.69
C GLN A 93 8.86 17.46 8.34
N ALA A 94 7.58 17.24 8.66
CA ALA A 94 6.75 18.25 9.30
C ALA A 94 7.27 18.63 10.69
N ILE A 95 7.65 17.65 11.52
CA ILE A 95 8.25 17.89 12.85
C ILE A 95 9.53 18.72 12.70
N MET A 96 10.42 18.33 11.78
CA MET A 96 11.67 19.07 11.54
C MET A 96 11.41 20.50 11.04
N ALA A 97 10.45 20.69 10.13
CA ALA A 97 10.11 22.01 9.59
C ALA A 97 9.43 22.93 10.62
N SER A 98 8.77 22.35 11.62
CA SER A 98 8.09 23.09 12.69
C SER A 98 9.01 23.54 13.85
N ASN A 99 10.31 23.21 13.80
CA ASN A 99 11.27 23.43 14.88
C ASN A 99 10.87 22.79 16.22
N LEU A 100 10.13 21.67 16.18
CA LEU A 100 9.75 20.90 17.38
C LEU A 100 10.69 19.73 17.65
N THR A 101 11.90 19.75 17.09
CA THR A 101 12.87 18.64 17.17
C THR A 101 13.28 18.31 18.60
N ASP A 102 13.37 19.31 19.46
CA ASP A 102 13.78 19.14 20.87
C ASP A 102 12.66 18.47 21.70
N GLU A 103 11.39 18.74 21.35
CA GLU A 103 10.22 18.15 22.02
C GLU A 103 10.00 16.70 21.55
N TYR A 104 10.21 16.42 20.26
CA TYR A 104 9.91 15.13 19.63
C TYR A 104 11.14 14.30 19.30
N GLY A 105 12.29 14.53 19.96
CA GLY A 105 13.54 13.81 19.67
C GLY A 105 13.41 12.28 19.69
N ASP A 106 12.78 11.69 20.72
CA ASP A 106 12.55 10.23 20.77
C ASP A 106 11.68 9.74 19.58
N THR A 107 10.69 10.55 19.18
CA THR A 107 9.85 10.24 18.03
C THR A 107 10.64 10.26 16.73
N LEU A 108 11.50 11.26 16.53
CA LEU A 108 12.39 11.36 15.37
C LEU A 108 13.38 10.20 15.31
N LYS A 109 13.92 9.78 16.45
CA LYS A 109 14.79 8.61 16.56
C LYS A 109 14.09 7.32 16.13
N ARG A 110 12.85 7.12 16.58
CA ARG A 110 12.03 5.96 16.20
C ARG A 110 11.63 6.01 14.72
N ALA A 111 11.30 7.19 14.20
CA ALA A 111 11.02 7.39 12.79
C ALA A 111 12.25 7.09 11.93
N GLN A 112 13.44 7.57 12.33
CA GLN A 112 14.70 7.24 11.66
C GLN A 112 14.92 5.72 11.61
N PHE A 113 14.79 5.04 12.75
CA PHE A 113 14.91 3.59 12.82
C PHE A 113 13.93 2.89 11.87
N PHE A 114 12.66 3.29 11.88
CA PHE A 114 11.64 2.71 11.00
C PHE A 114 11.96 2.93 9.52
N ILE A 115 12.30 4.16 9.12
CA ILE A 115 12.65 4.48 7.73
C ILE A 115 13.88 3.67 7.32
N LYS A 116 14.92 3.58 8.17
CA LYS A 116 16.09 2.74 7.90
C LYS A 116 15.70 1.27 7.70
N GLU A 117 14.90 0.69 8.58
CA GLU A 117 14.56 -0.74 8.48
C GLU A 117 13.56 -1.06 7.37
N SER A 118 12.81 -0.07 6.89
CA SER A 118 11.81 -0.27 5.82
C SER A 118 12.39 -0.25 4.40
N GLN A 119 13.67 0.07 4.23
CA GLN A 119 14.31 0.04 2.91
C GLN A 119 14.39 -1.41 2.41
N ILE A 120 14.09 -1.63 1.13
CA ILE A 120 14.20 -2.94 0.52
C ILE A 120 15.66 -3.39 0.46
N LYS A 121 15.96 -4.49 1.16
CA LYS A 121 17.31 -5.06 1.27
C LYS A 121 17.68 -5.98 0.10
N GLU A 122 16.68 -6.60 -0.53
CA GLU A 122 16.88 -7.60 -1.58
C GLU A 122 15.93 -7.37 -2.75
N ASN A 123 16.37 -7.73 -3.97
CA ASN A 123 15.49 -7.74 -5.13
C ASN A 123 14.47 -8.87 -5.03
N PRO A 124 13.33 -8.78 -5.75
CA PRO A 124 12.35 -9.86 -5.76
C PRO A 124 13.00 -11.18 -6.24
N ALA A 125 12.62 -12.29 -5.63
CA ALA A 125 13.19 -13.59 -5.97
C ALA A 125 12.88 -14.01 -7.42
N GLY A 126 13.77 -14.82 -8.00
CA GLY A 126 13.59 -15.36 -9.36
C GLY A 126 13.84 -14.33 -10.47
N ASP A 127 13.27 -14.59 -11.65
CA ASP A 127 13.41 -13.71 -12.82
C ASP A 127 12.37 -12.58 -12.78
N PHE A 128 12.57 -11.63 -11.87
CA PHE A 128 11.63 -10.54 -11.61
C PHE A 128 11.43 -9.60 -12.81
N LYS A 129 12.39 -9.55 -13.75
CA LYS A 129 12.24 -8.82 -15.02
C LYS A 129 11.16 -9.43 -15.90
N LYS A 130 11.07 -10.77 -15.99
CA LYS A 130 9.97 -11.45 -16.68
C LYS A 130 8.63 -11.29 -15.96
N MET A 131 8.65 -10.98 -14.67
CA MET A 131 7.47 -10.66 -13.87
C MET A 131 7.11 -9.16 -13.89
N TYR A 132 7.69 -8.40 -14.82
CA TYR A 132 7.46 -6.96 -14.99
C TYR A 132 7.78 -6.12 -13.74
N ARG A 133 8.70 -6.61 -12.91
CA ARG A 133 9.24 -5.85 -11.80
C ARG A 133 10.53 -5.17 -12.25
N HIS A 134 10.65 -3.89 -11.94
CA HIS A 134 11.94 -3.25 -11.87
C HIS A 134 12.73 -3.80 -10.68
N PHE A 135 14.06 -3.70 -10.72
CA PHE A 135 14.83 -3.98 -9.49
C PHE A 135 14.38 -3.00 -8.41
N SER A 136 14.41 -3.44 -7.16
CA SER A 136 13.80 -2.69 -6.04
C SER A 136 14.70 -2.61 -4.82
N LYS A 137 15.83 -3.33 -4.80
CA LYS A 137 16.86 -3.18 -3.76
C LYS A 137 17.30 -1.72 -3.68
N GLY A 138 17.36 -1.19 -2.46
CA GLY A 138 17.73 0.19 -2.18
C GLY A 138 16.56 1.18 -2.20
N ALA A 139 15.41 0.81 -2.77
CA ALA A 139 14.22 1.66 -2.75
C ALA A 139 13.41 1.51 -1.48
N TRP A 140 12.46 2.41 -1.36
CA TRP A 140 11.35 2.34 -0.42
C TRP A 140 10.02 2.13 -1.14
N THR A 141 9.09 1.53 -0.42
CA THR A 141 7.73 1.26 -0.86
C THR A 141 6.78 2.33 -0.32
N PHE A 142 5.47 2.20 -0.55
CA PHE A 142 4.49 3.11 0.03
C PHE A 142 4.18 2.78 1.51
N SER A 143 4.27 1.51 1.90
CA SER A 143 3.96 1.03 3.26
C SER A 143 5.17 0.55 4.04
N ASP A 144 5.67 -0.65 3.75
CA ASP A 144 6.79 -1.28 4.46
C ASP A 144 7.66 -2.13 3.52
N GLN A 145 8.75 -2.67 4.07
CA GLN A 145 9.73 -3.45 3.31
C GLN A 145 9.09 -4.66 2.59
N ASP A 146 8.09 -5.30 3.20
CA ASP A 146 7.50 -6.54 2.72
C ASP A 146 6.61 -6.33 1.50
N GLN A 147 6.09 -5.10 1.30
CA GLN A 147 5.42 -4.73 0.05
C GLN A 147 6.36 -4.95 -1.16
N GLY A 148 7.67 -4.70 -1.00
CA GLY A 148 8.70 -4.95 -2.02
C GLY A 148 8.53 -4.21 -3.35
N TRP A 149 7.58 -3.29 -3.48
CA TRP A 149 7.33 -2.50 -4.69
C TRP A 149 7.98 -1.14 -4.56
N ALA A 150 9.08 -0.94 -5.28
CA ALA A 150 9.79 0.33 -5.28
C ALA A 150 8.92 1.47 -5.81
N VAL A 151 8.89 2.57 -5.06
CA VAL A 151 8.15 3.78 -5.38
C VAL A 151 9.12 4.97 -5.38
N SER A 152 9.13 5.72 -6.48
CA SER A 152 10.14 6.77 -6.73
C SER A 152 10.03 7.96 -5.77
N ASP A 153 8.83 8.47 -5.52
CA ASP A 153 8.61 9.56 -4.57
C ASP A 153 8.87 9.10 -3.12
N CYS A 154 8.39 7.92 -2.72
CA CYS A 154 8.63 7.36 -1.39
C CYS A 154 10.12 7.17 -1.12
N THR A 155 10.87 6.68 -2.12
CA THR A 155 12.33 6.57 -2.05
C THR A 155 13.00 7.93 -1.88
N SER A 156 12.54 8.94 -2.62
CA SER A 156 13.08 10.30 -2.52
C SER A 156 12.79 10.94 -1.16
N GLU A 157 11.55 10.84 -0.67
CA GLU A 157 11.14 11.40 0.62
C GLU A 157 11.79 10.69 1.81
N ALA A 158 11.88 9.36 1.77
CA ALA A 158 12.59 8.59 2.79
C ALA A 158 14.08 8.94 2.83
N MET A 159 14.74 9.00 1.66
CA MET A 159 16.15 9.40 1.57
C MET A 159 16.37 10.83 2.11
N LYS A 160 15.49 11.77 1.76
CA LYS A 160 15.53 13.14 2.26
C LYS A 160 15.41 13.19 3.78
N CYS A 161 14.49 12.43 4.38
CA CYS A 161 14.38 12.32 5.83
C CYS A 161 15.68 11.84 6.46
N LEU A 162 16.27 10.76 5.95
CA LEU A 162 17.51 10.21 6.48
C LEU A 162 18.68 11.20 6.38
N LEU A 163 18.77 11.95 5.27
CA LEU A 163 19.78 13.00 5.09
C LEU A 163 19.60 14.14 6.09
N LEU A 164 18.38 14.65 6.27
CA LEU A 164 18.08 15.73 7.23
C LEU A 164 18.35 15.30 8.67
N LEU A 165 17.89 14.11 9.05
CA LEU A 165 18.14 13.53 10.37
C LEU A 165 19.63 13.31 10.62
N SER A 166 20.42 12.99 9.59
CA SER A 166 21.88 12.81 9.74
C SER A 166 22.66 14.09 10.10
N GLN A 167 22.05 15.26 9.93
CA GLN A 167 22.61 16.56 10.32
C GLN A 167 22.34 16.91 11.78
N MET A 168 21.51 16.12 12.46
CA MET A 168 21.15 16.30 13.87
C MET A 168 22.05 15.48 14.80
N PRO A 169 22.11 15.83 16.09
CA PRO A 169 22.80 15.02 17.10
C PRO A 169 22.25 13.57 17.18
N PRO A 170 23.11 12.54 17.32
CA PRO A 170 22.67 11.13 17.34
C PRO A 170 21.74 10.76 18.51
N ASP A 171 21.78 11.51 19.61
CA ASP A 171 20.86 11.38 20.74
C ASP A 171 19.42 11.75 20.36
N VAL A 172 19.25 12.72 19.45
CA VAL A 172 17.96 13.19 18.91
C VAL A 172 17.51 12.36 17.71
N ALA A 173 18.38 12.18 16.71
CA ALA A 173 17.97 11.56 15.46
C ALA A 173 18.23 10.05 15.39
N GLY A 174 19.12 9.51 16.22
CA GLY A 174 19.61 8.14 16.09
C GLY A 174 20.85 8.01 15.20
N GLU A 175 21.39 6.80 15.12
CA GLU A 175 22.60 6.51 14.34
C GLU A 175 22.39 6.72 12.85
N LYS A 176 23.35 7.39 12.20
CA LYS A 176 23.32 7.66 10.77
C LYS A 176 23.14 6.36 9.97
N VAL A 177 22.44 6.47 8.84
CA VAL A 177 22.35 5.36 7.88
C VAL A 177 23.70 5.14 7.22
N ASP A 178 24.00 3.89 6.89
CA ASP A 178 25.16 3.55 6.08
C ASP A 178 25.06 4.25 4.71
N VAL A 179 26.18 4.83 4.27
CA VAL A 179 26.26 5.55 3.00
C VAL A 179 26.02 4.62 1.81
N GLU A 180 26.45 3.35 1.91
CA GLU A 180 26.21 2.36 0.84
C GLU A 180 24.71 2.19 0.56
N ARG A 181 23.89 2.24 1.61
CA ARG A 181 22.43 2.16 1.49
C ARG A 181 21.82 3.39 0.81
N LEU A 182 22.45 4.55 0.96
CA LEU A 182 22.05 5.76 0.23
C LEU A 182 22.45 5.68 -1.24
N TYR A 183 23.61 5.09 -1.57
CA TYR A 183 23.99 4.83 -2.96
C TYR A 183 23.00 3.90 -3.66
N GLU A 184 22.59 2.82 -3.00
CA GLU A 184 21.56 1.92 -3.55
C GLU A 184 20.23 2.65 -3.84
N ALA A 185 19.83 3.60 -2.99
CA ALA A 185 18.64 4.43 -3.21
C ALA A 185 18.80 5.41 -4.38
N VAL A 186 20.00 5.99 -4.55
CA VAL A 186 20.31 6.88 -5.67
C VAL A 186 20.34 6.10 -6.99
N ASP A 187 20.92 4.91 -7.01
CA ASP A 187 21.01 4.07 -8.21
C ASP A 187 19.62 3.78 -8.79
N ILE A 188 18.66 3.41 -7.94
CA ILE A 188 17.28 3.17 -8.37
C ILE A 188 16.59 4.44 -8.87
N LEU A 189 16.75 5.57 -8.18
CA LEU A 189 16.18 6.85 -8.62
C LEU A 189 16.73 7.29 -9.99
N LEU A 190 18.03 7.13 -10.22
CA LEU A 190 18.67 7.44 -11.51
C LEU A 190 18.08 6.58 -12.63
N THR A 191 17.74 5.32 -12.36
CA THR A 191 17.13 4.48 -13.40
C THR A 191 15.77 4.98 -13.84
N TYR A 192 14.94 5.54 -12.95
CA TYR A 192 13.64 6.11 -13.32
C TYR A 192 13.77 7.33 -14.23
N ILE A 193 14.79 8.16 -14.02
CA ILE A 193 15.09 9.32 -14.87
C ILE A 193 15.47 8.88 -16.29
N VAL A 194 16.36 7.89 -16.40
CA VAL A 194 16.85 7.39 -17.70
C VAL A 194 15.73 6.72 -18.50
N LEU A 195 14.78 6.07 -17.83
CA LEU A 195 13.69 5.34 -18.47
C LEU A 195 12.55 6.24 -18.98
N LYS A 196 12.63 7.57 -18.81
CA LYS A 196 11.52 8.52 -19.06
C LYS A 196 10.20 8.06 -18.41
N VAL A 197 10.31 7.35 -17.29
CA VAL A 197 9.15 7.03 -16.48
C VAL A 197 8.79 8.35 -15.81
N VAL A 198 7.73 9.00 -16.30
CA VAL A 198 7.06 10.09 -15.57
C VAL A 198 6.96 9.62 -14.13
N VAL A 199 7.38 10.44 -13.17
CA VAL A 199 7.32 10.20 -11.72
C VAL A 199 5.99 9.55 -11.37
N LEU A 200 5.97 8.23 -11.39
CA LEU A 200 4.78 7.41 -11.26
C LEU A 200 5.02 6.54 -10.05
N LEU A 201 3.94 6.43 -9.28
CA LEU A 201 3.86 5.74 -8.00
C LEU A 201 4.37 4.29 -8.04
N PHE A 202 4.56 3.69 -9.21
CA PHE A 202 5.28 2.43 -9.39
C PHE A 202 6.00 2.46 -10.74
N GLY A 203 7.31 2.26 -10.74
CA GLY A 203 8.12 2.33 -11.96
C GLY A 203 7.80 1.17 -12.90
N ASN A 204 7.07 1.44 -13.99
CA ASN A 204 6.84 0.47 -15.06
C ASN A 204 7.79 0.77 -16.24
N GLN A 205 8.70 -0.16 -16.53
CA GLN A 205 9.62 -0.05 -17.67
C GLN A 205 8.87 -0.36 -18.97
N GLN A 206 8.25 0.61 -19.63
CA GLN A 206 8.05 0.58 -21.10
C GLN A 206 7.45 1.88 -21.63
N PHE A 207 8.29 2.88 -21.92
CA PHE A 207 8.01 3.86 -22.97
C PHE A 207 9.17 3.81 -23.97
N HIS A 208 9.00 3.03 -25.04
CA HIS A 208 9.97 3.02 -26.13
C HIS A 208 10.02 4.39 -26.81
N SER A 209 11.19 5.00 -26.76
CA SER A 209 11.52 6.22 -27.49
C SER A 209 11.55 5.94 -29.00
N HIS A 210 10.47 6.26 -29.72
CA HIS A 210 10.45 6.42 -31.18
C HIS A 210 9.91 7.79 -31.57
N ILE A 211 10.26 8.82 -30.79
CA ILE A 211 10.10 10.22 -31.19
C ILE A 211 11.47 10.85 -30.98
N LEU A 212 12.05 11.37 -32.06
CA LEU A 212 13.44 11.80 -32.27
C LEU A 212 14.37 10.75 -32.91
N LYS A 213 13.96 10.26 -34.08
CA LYS A 213 14.82 10.20 -35.27
C LYS A 213 13.99 10.63 -36.47
#